data_AF-A0AAY4EQ40-F1
#
_entry.id   AF-A0AAY4EQ40-F1
#
_cell.length_a   1.000
_cell.length_b   1.000
_cell.length_c   1.000
_cell.angle_alpha   90.00
_cell.angle_beta   90.00
_cell.angle_gamma   90.00
#
_symmetry.space_group_name_H-M   'P 1'
#
loop_
_entity.id
_entity.type
_entity.pdbx_description
1 polymer ?
#
loop_
_entity_poly.entity_id
_entity_poly.type
_entity_poly.pdbx_seq_one_letter_code
_entity_poly.pdbx_strand_id
1 'polypeptide(L)'
;TSAYWDHLTGLEMDHMKSVALTSLSLCPPLRLLADGVDVNHRHRLGWTALMVAAVNRQHNVVKVLLEAGADPNQADEFSSVYEMSHKKAIHSLEALRHLLPMTTSAVRVLVTREDEFSSRLSTRANFHGCSPLHYAVLADDLHTVRILLEAGADPLQTNSQGHTPAQYAKEGVLRELLKEWESKFVEDQKKREAEERRRFPLEQRLKEHIIGQTAAINTVASAIRRKENGWYDEEHPLVFLFLGSSGIGKTELAKQVARYMHKDIKKVAKFIGSPPGYVGHEEGGQLTKRLRECPNAVVLFDEVDKAHPDVLTIMLQLFDEGRLTDGKGKTIECKDAIFIMTSNVASEDIAHHALQLRKDAQVQNKRRLAENLEDVQKTSQVTISKQFKEEVIQPILKAHFRRDEFLGRINEIVYFLPFCRAELTQLVSKELNFWAKKAKQRHNITLLWDGAVLDLLTGGYNLHYGARSIKHEVERCVVNQLAAAYEQRLLPKGCTLRLSVDCGSEDDGPSEPTLRLEVVGEDRSTRKLDIQPPLNPVDMAYTQ
;
A
#
# COMPACT_ATOMS: atom_id res chain seq x y z
N THR A 1 13.14 -51.13 36.92
CA THR A 1 12.55 -50.44 35.76
C THR A 1 13.19 -49.06 35.63
N SER A 2 14.51 -48.86 35.46
CA SER A 2 15.43 -49.33 34.43
C SER A 2 14.78 -49.45 33.05
N ALA A 3 15.19 -48.55 32.13
CA ALA A 3 14.99 -48.56 30.66
C ALA A 3 13.93 -47.64 30.00
N TYR A 4 13.53 -46.47 30.54
CA TYR A 4 12.69 -45.53 29.75
C TYR A 4 12.92 -44.02 29.93
N TRP A 5 14.00 -43.59 30.59
CA TRP A 5 14.28 -42.16 30.85
C TRP A 5 15.58 -41.62 30.23
N ASP A 6 16.25 -42.39 29.37
CA ASP A 6 17.52 -41.98 28.74
C ASP A 6 17.38 -41.34 27.35
N HIS A 7 16.15 -41.11 26.88
CA HIS A 7 15.91 -40.45 25.60
C HIS A 7 14.80 -39.42 25.73
N LEU A 8 15.16 -38.19 26.13
CA LEU A 8 14.56 -36.94 25.67
C LEU A 8 15.30 -35.74 26.31
N THR A 9 16.27 -35.24 25.55
CA THR A 9 16.72 -33.84 25.48
C THR A 9 17.28 -33.17 26.74
N GLY A 10 18.46 -33.64 27.18
CA GLY A 10 19.41 -32.86 27.97
C GLY A 10 20.24 -31.84 27.14
N LEU A 11 20.07 -31.79 25.82
CA LEU A 11 20.89 -30.98 24.92
C LEU A 11 20.40 -29.53 24.71
N GLU A 12 19.12 -29.22 24.98
CA GLU A 12 18.59 -27.86 24.77
C GLU A 12 18.68 -26.95 26.00
N MET A 13 18.78 -27.50 27.23
CA MET A 13 18.97 -26.69 28.44
C MET A 13 20.43 -26.33 28.70
N ASP A 14 21.38 -27.16 28.29
CA ASP A 14 22.81 -26.90 28.51
C ASP A 14 23.41 -25.90 27.51
N HIS A 15 22.79 -25.73 26.33
CA HIS A 15 23.20 -24.67 25.38
C HIS A 15 22.85 -23.25 25.85
N MET A 16 21.81 -23.07 26.67
CA MET A 16 21.53 -21.77 27.29
C MET A 16 22.29 -21.53 28.59
N LYS A 17 22.65 -22.58 29.34
CA LYS A 17 23.50 -22.43 30.54
C LYS A 17 24.92 -21.95 30.23
N SER A 18 25.41 -22.11 28.99
CA SER A 18 26.70 -21.51 28.59
C SER A 18 26.57 -20.06 28.09
N VAL A 19 25.35 -19.52 27.96
CA VAL A 19 25.10 -18.18 27.38
C VAL A 19 25.00 -17.09 28.44
N ALA A 20 24.77 -17.45 29.70
CA ALA A 20 24.77 -16.50 30.79
C ALA A 20 25.23 -17.16 32.09
N LEU A 21 26.49 -16.90 32.49
CA LEU A 21 26.83 -16.32 33.80
C LEU A 21 28.26 -16.66 34.23
N THR A 22 29.00 -15.59 34.52
CA THR A 22 29.98 -15.48 35.63
C THR A 22 31.13 -16.48 35.70
N SER A 23 32.26 -16.14 35.09
CA SER A 23 33.55 -16.07 35.80
C SER A 23 34.61 -15.41 34.89
N LEU A 24 35.66 -14.92 35.51
CA LEU A 24 36.60 -13.93 34.99
C LEU A 24 37.31 -14.34 33.68
N SER A 25 37.69 -13.29 32.93
CA SER A 25 38.77 -13.24 31.93
C SER A 25 38.48 -13.77 30.51
N LEU A 26 38.62 -12.86 29.53
CA LEU A 26 38.73 -13.03 28.08
C LEU A 26 37.50 -13.55 27.28
N CYS A 27 36.91 -12.64 26.49
CA CYS A 27 36.22 -12.82 25.20
C CYS A 27 35.33 -14.06 24.95
N PRO A 28 34.16 -14.18 25.60
CA PRO A 28 33.11 -15.13 25.18
C PRO A 28 32.23 -14.74 23.95
N PRO A 29 31.98 -13.46 23.58
CA PRO A 29 31.03 -13.16 22.49
C PRO A 29 31.49 -13.65 21.10
N LEU A 30 32.80 -13.68 20.85
CA LEU A 30 33.38 -14.10 19.57
C LEU A 30 33.23 -15.61 19.29
N ARG A 31 33.05 -16.43 20.33
CA ARG A 31 32.96 -17.89 20.17
C ARG A 31 31.54 -18.36 19.80
N LEU A 32 30.51 -17.66 20.28
CA LEU A 32 29.10 -17.98 20.02
C LEU A 32 28.62 -17.56 18.62
N LEU A 33 29.27 -16.55 18.02
CA LEU A 33 28.94 -16.07 16.67
C LEU A 33 29.44 -16.98 15.54
N ALA A 34 30.37 -17.89 15.84
CA ALA A 34 30.90 -18.86 14.88
C ALA A 34 29.93 -20.01 14.57
N ASP A 35 28.93 -20.26 15.44
CA ASP A 35 28.02 -21.41 15.35
C ASP A 35 26.67 -21.11 14.65
N GLY A 36 26.53 -19.96 13.98
CA GLY A 36 25.32 -19.63 13.21
C GLY A 36 24.10 -19.26 14.07
N VAL A 37 24.32 -18.81 15.31
CA VAL A 37 23.26 -18.34 16.21
C VAL A 37 22.68 -17.02 15.70
N ASP A 38 21.35 -16.95 15.58
CA ASP A 38 20.64 -15.70 15.24
C ASP A 38 20.77 -14.68 16.39
N VAL A 39 21.50 -13.60 16.11
CA VAL A 39 21.80 -12.52 17.07
C VAL A 39 20.53 -11.77 17.50
N ASN A 40 19.48 -11.79 16.67
CA ASN A 40 18.20 -11.13 16.93
C ASN A 40 17.15 -12.06 17.54
N HIS A 41 17.57 -13.25 17.97
CA HIS A 41 16.67 -14.18 18.65
C HIS A 41 16.11 -13.55 19.93
N ARG A 42 14.79 -13.61 20.06
CA ARG A 42 14.08 -13.10 21.24
C ARG A 42 14.10 -14.14 22.33
N HIS A 43 14.41 -13.69 23.54
CA HIS A 43 14.20 -14.48 24.74
C HIS A 43 12.72 -14.86 24.86
N ARG A 44 12.44 -15.95 25.59
CA ARG A 44 11.06 -16.38 25.87
C ARG A 44 10.21 -15.25 26.41
N LEU A 45 10.77 -14.33 27.19
CA LEU A 45 10.05 -13.18 27.74
C LEU A 45 10.03 -11.93 26.86
N GLY A 46 10.63 -11.94 25.66
CA GLY A 46 10.43 -10.92 24.61
C GLY A 46 11.62 -10.02 24.30
N TRP A 47 12.66 -9.99 25.14
CA TRP A 47 13.85 -9.15 24.98
C TRP A 47 14.94 -9.80 24.11
N THR A 48 15.95 -9.02 23.71
CA THR A 48 17.09 -9.49 22.91
C THR A 48 18.39 -9.46 23.71
N ALA A 49 19.43 -10.15 23.24
CA ALA A 49 20.76 -10.10 23.86
C ALA A 49 21.34 -8.68 23.89
N LEU A 50 21.03 -7.86 22.86
CA LEU A 50 21.46 -6.48 22.78
C LEU A 50 20.82 -5.61 23.89
N MET A 51 19.54 -5.83 24.22
CA MET A 51 18.87 -5.13 25.32
C MET A 51 19.50 -5.47 26.68
N VAL A 52 19.80 -6.75 26.92
CA VAL A 52 20.47 -7.20 28.17
C VAL A 52 21.82 -6.52 28.31
N ALA A 53 22.62 -6.51 27.25
CA ALA A 53 23.93 -5.86 27.26
C ALA A 53 23.82 -4.34 27.48
N ALA A 54 22.80 -3.70 26.91
CA ALA A 54 22.55 -2.26 27.04
C ALA A 54 22.13 -1.85 28.46
N VAL A 55 21.19 -2.57 29.10
CA VAL A 55 20.75 -2.29 30.49
C VAL A 55 21.92 -2.47 31.47
N ASN A 56 22.75 -3.49 31.25
CA ASN A 56 23.84 -3.84 32.15
C ASN A 56 25.13 -3.05 31.90
N ARG A 57 25.10 -2.03 31.04
CA ARG A 57 26.23 -1.14 30.71
C ARG A 57 27.46 -1.88 30.17
N GLN A 58 27.23 -2.89 29.33
CA GLN A 58 28.29 -3.72 28.76
C GLN A 58 28.65 -3.26 27.33
N HIS A 59 29.35 -2.12 27.21
CA HIS A 59 29.71 -1.49 25.93
C HIS A 59 30.41 -2.42 24.94
N ASN A 60 31.34 -3.23 25.44
CA ASN A 60 32.13 -4.14 24.63
C ASN A 60 31.27 -5.24 24.01
N VAL A 61 30.30 -5.75 24.77
CA VAL A 61 29.35 -6.77 24.29
C VAL A 61 28.38 -6.17 23.30
N VAL A 62 27.87 -4.96 23.57
CA VAL A 62 27.02 -4.21 22.64
C VAL A 62 27.71 -4.02 21.29
N LYS A 63 28.98 -3.60 21.29
CA LYS A 63 29.75 -3.42 20.07
C LYS A 63 29.88 -4.71 19.25
N VAL A 64 30.23 -5.82 19.91
CA VAL A 64 30.37 -7.12 19.23
C VAL A 64 29.02 -7.62 18.68
N LEU A 65 27.93 -7.43 19.41
CA LEU A 65 26.59 -7.82 18.95
C LEU A 65 26.16 -7.01 17.72
N LEU A 66 26.43 -5.70 17.71
CA LEU A 66 26.11 -4.84 16.55
C LEU A 66 26.97 -5.18 15.33
N GLU A 67 28.27 -5.45 15.52
CA GLU A 67 29.16 -5.94 14.45
C GLU A 67 28.68 -7.29 13.88
N ALA A 68 28.00 -8.10 14.69
CA ALA A 68 27.40 -9.36 14.29
C ALA A 68 26.02 -9.22 13.62
N GLY A 69 25.49 -8.01 13.45
CA GLY A 69 24.20 -7.75 12.80
C GLY A 69 23.00 -7.74 13.75
N ALA A 70 23.20 -7.47 15.04
CA ALA A 70 22.08 -7.18 15.94
C ALA A 70 21.32 -5.92 15.50
N ASP A 71 20.00 -5.97 15.47
CA ASP A 71 19.12 -4.84 15.15
C ASP A 71 18.98 -3.92 16.38
N PRO A 72 19.50 -2.67 16.33
CA PRO A 72 19.42 -1.73 17.44
C PRO A 72 17.99 -1.20 17.70
N ASN A 73 17.04 -1.47 16.81
CA ASN A 73 15.68 -0.93 16.85
C ASN A 73 14.61 -1.96 17.21
N GLN A 74 15.01 -3.22 17.43
CA GLN A 74 14.08 -4.26 17.84
C GLN A 74 13.51 -3.91 19.22
N ALA A 75 12.19 -3.89 19.35
CA ALA A 75 11.51 -3.44 20.56
C ALA A 75 11.15 -4.61 21.50
N ASP A 76 11.22 -4.39 22.83
CA ASP A 76 10.86 -5.38 23.84
C ASP A 76 9.36 -5.71 23.76
N GLU A 77 9.03 -6.98 23.84
CA GLU A 77 7.66 -7.48 23.91
C GLU A 77 7.14 -7.62 25.34
N PHE A 78 7.98 -7.41 26.36
CA PHE A 78 7.60 -7.55 27.76
C PHE A 78 6.61 -6.48 28.20
N SER A 79 5.33 -6.85 28.34
CA SER A 79 4.28 -5.93 28.80
C SER A 79 4.15 -5.86 30.32
N SER A 80 3.64 -6.91 30.94
CA SER A 80 3.54 -7.01 32.39
C SER A 80 3.78 -8.45 32.84
N VAL A 81 4.22 -8.60 34.08
CA VAL A 81 4.44 -9.92 34.70
C VAL A 81 3.21 -10.82 34.57
N TYR A 82 2.01 -10.26 34.79
CA TYR A 82 0.74 -10.98 34.71
C TYR A 82 0.37 -11.36 33.28
N GLU A 83 0.50 -10.43 32.34
CA GLU A 83 0.12 -10.71 30.94
C GLU A 83 1.11 -11.69 30.29
N MET A 84 2.40 -11.61 30.64
CA MET A 84 3.42 -12.52 30.15
C MET A 84 3.29 -13.92 30.75
N SER A 85 2.91 -14.05 32.04
CA SER A 85 2.66 -15.35 32.65
C SER A 85 1.48 -16.07 31.98
N HIS A 86 0.46 -15.32 31.52
CA HIS A 86 -0.67 -15.85 30.76
C HIS A 86 -0.35 -16.14 29.29
N LYS A 87 0.29 -15.20 28.58
CA LYS A 87 0.52 -15.30 27.13
C LYS A 87 1.55 -16.35 26.76
N LYS A 88 2.61 -16.51 27.56
CA LYS A 88 3.77 -17.34 27.19
C LYS A 88 3.96 -18.57 28.06
N ALA A 89 2.89 -19.00 28.76
CA ALA A 89 2.78 -20.20 29.60
C ALA A 89 4.14 -20.89 29.81
N ILE A 90 4.93 -20.42 30.79
CA ILE A 90 6.23 -21.01 31.07
C ILE A 90 5.98 -22.46 31.47
N HIS A 91 6.13 -23.39 30.52
CA HIS A 91 5.86 -24.81 30.69
C HIS A 91 6.77 -25.38 31.79
N SER A 92 6.26 -25.41 33.02
CA SER A 92 6.49 -26.55 33.90
C SER A 92 5.19 -27.34 33.92
N LEU A 93 5.14 -28.37 33.08
CA LEU A 93 4.08 -29.39 33.01
C LEU A 93 2.69 -28.84 32.68
N GLU A 94 2.31 -28.91 31.41
CA GLU A 94 0.95 -28.63 30.90
C GLU A 94 -0.17 -29.31 31.71
N ALA A 95 0.14 -30.44 32.37
CA ALA A 95 -0.77 -31.18 33.23
C ALA A 95 -1.10 -30.49 34.58
N LEU A 96 -0.32 -29.50 35.03
CA LEU A 96 -0.47 -28.83 36.34
C LEU A 96 -0.99 -27.38 36.23
N ARG A 97 -1.47 -26.95 35.05
CA ARG A 97 -2.05 -25.61 34.82
C ARG A 97 -3.19 -25.26 35.79
N HIS A 98 -3.91 -26.28 36.26
CA HIS A 98 -5.04 -26.14 37.18
C HIS A 98 -4.66 -26.26 38.67
N LEU A 99 -3.41 -26.64 38.98
CA LEU A 99 -2.95 -27.00 40.33
C LEU A 99 -1.95 -26.01 40.94
N LEU A 100 -1.25 -25.21 40.14
CA LEU A 100 -0.35 -24.17 40.62
C LEU A 100 -1.07 -22.81 40.73
N PRO A 101 -1.04 -22.15 41.90
CA PRO A 101 -1.66 -20.84 42.06
C PRO A 101 -0.99 -19.79 41.15
N MET A 102 -1.78 -18.83 40.65
CA MET A 102 -1.34 -17.71 39.79
C MET A 102 -0.10 -16.96 40.31
N THR A 103 0.11 -16.97 41.62
CA THR A 103 1.28 -16.37 42.27
C THR A 103 2.59 -17.06 41.87
N THR A 104 2.60 -18.38 41.63
CA THR A 104 3.83 -19.13 41.35
C THR A 104 4.39 -18.87 39.95
N SER A 105 3.52 -18.69 38.94
CA SER A 105 3.96 -18.37 37.57
C SER A 105 4.46 -16.94 37.44
N ALA A 106 3.80 -15.98 38.08
CA ALA A 106 4.23 -14.59 38.15
C ALA A 106 5.58 -14.44 38.89
N VAL A 107 5.77 -15.16 40.01
CA VAL A 107 7.05 -15.19 40.73
C VAL A 107 8.16 -15.75 39.84
N ARG A 108 7.90 -16.79 39.05
CA ARG A 108 8.91 -17.35 38.13
C ARG A 108 9.31 -16.34 37.04
N VAL A 109 8.36 -15.61 36.47
CA VAL A 109 8.66 -14.53 35.49
C VAL A 109 9.53 -13.44 36.12
N LEU A 110 9.25 -13.06 37.36
CA LEU A 110 10.04 -12.06 38.10
C LEU A 110 11.46 -12.53 38.34
N VAL A 111 11.64 -13.73 38.90
CA VAL A 111 12.97 -14.32 39.15
C VAL A 111 13.77 -14.41 37.85
N THR A 112 13.15 -14.92 36.78
CA THR A 112 13.81 -15.02 35.46
C THR A 112 14.25 -13.64 34.95
N ARG A 113 13.43 -12.59 35.14
CA ARG A 113 13.77 -11.23 34.70
C ARG A 113 14.85 -10.57 35.58
N GLU A 114 14.85 -10.84 36.88
CA GLU A 114 15.90 -10.34 37.78
C GLU A 114 17.25 -11.03 37.50
N ASP A 115 17.25 -12.35 37.31
CA ASP A 115 18.46 -13.16 37.11
C ASP A 115 19.03 -13.01 35.69
N GLU A 116 18.19 -13.06 34.65
CA GLU A 116 18.65 -13.15 33.25
C GLU A 116 18.64 -11.80 32.51
N PHE A 117 17.87 -10.80 32.97
CA PHE A 117 17.76 -9.50 32.30
C PHE A 117 18.48 -8.39 33.06
N SER A 118 17.94 -7.97 34.22
CA SER A 118 18.62 -7.04 35.12
C SER A 118 17.90 -6.91 36.46
N SER A 119 18.68 -6.92 37.54
CA SER A 119 18.18 -6.62 38.89
C SER A 119 17.93 -5.13 39.16
N ARG A 120 18.27 -4.24 38.21
CA ARG A 120 18.20 -2.77 38.38
C ARG A 120 16.87 -2.16 37.93
N LEU A 121 16.01 -2.94 37.27
CA LEU A 121 14.76 -2.44 36.70
C LEU A 121 13.58 -2.65 37.65
N SER A 122 12.62 -1.73 37.56
CA SER A 122 11.34 -1.84 38.26
C SER A 122 10.58 -3.10 37.82
N THR A 123 10.27 -3.96 38.78
CA THR A 123 9.47 -5.19 38.56
C THR A 123 8.02 -4.92 38.19
N ARG A 124 7.52 -3.70 38.44
CA ARG A 124 6.13 -3.29 38.16
C ARG A 124 5.97 -2.46 36.89
N ALA A 125 7.06 -2.07 36.23
CA ALA A 125 7.01 -1.24 35.05
C ALA A 125 6.69 -2.06 33.79
N ASN A 126 5.94 -1.43 32.87
CA ASN A 126 5.71 -1.94 31.52
C ASN A 126 6.84 -1.47 30.62
N PHE A 127 7.45 -2.39 29.88
CA PHE A 127 8.55 -2.10 28.96
C PHE A 127 8.22 -2.47 27.51
N HIS A 128 6.94 -2.72 27.20
CA HIS A 128 6.52 -3.06 25.85
C HIS A 128 6.84 -1.89 24.92
N GLY A 129 7.55 -2.18 23.83
CA GLY A 129 7.99 -1.17 22.88
C GLY A 129 9.32 -0.49 23.24
N CYS A 130 9.97 -0.82 24.37
CA CYS A 130 11.27 -0.24 24.70
C CYS A 130 12.38 -0.85 23.82
N SER A 131 13.15 0.02 23.16
CA SER A 131 14.31 -0.38 22.35
C SER A 131 15.60 -0.48 23.20
N PRO A 132 16.68 -1.11 22.69
CA PRO A 132 18.00 -1.08 23.31
C PRO A 132 18.46 0.33 23.72
N LEU A 133 18.10 1.34 22.92
CA LEU A 133 18.41 2.74 23.21
C LEU A 133 17.66 3.27 24.45
N HIS A 134 16.37 2.94 24.61
CA HIS A 134 15.61 3.28 25.83
C HIS A 134 16.30 2.71 27.08
N TYR A 135 16.77 1.48 27.00
CA TYR A 135 17.44 0.82 28.10
C TYR A 135 18.81 1.41 28.42
N ALA A 136 19.62 1.72 27.41
CA ALA A 136 20.90 2.37 27.61
C ALA A 136 20.73 3.77 28.26
N VAL A 137 19.67 4.50 27.90
CA VAL A 137 19.33 5.79 28.51
C VAL A 137 18.83 5.63 29.95
N LEU A 138 17.96 4.65 30.21
CA LEU A 138 17.52 4.31 31.58
C LEU A 138 18.70 3.90 32.47
N ALA A 139 19.67 3.20 31.90
CA ALA A 139 20.91 2.84 32.57
C ALA A 139 21.86 4.02 32.74
N ASP A 140 21.56 5.23 32.24
CA ASP A 140 22.38 6.44 32.37
C ASP A 140 23.82 6.23 31.85
N ASP A 141 23.92 5.58 30.69
CA ASP A 141 25.19 5.11 30.15
C ASP A 141 25.54 5.71 28.78
N LEU A 142 26.32 6.78 28.82
CA LEU A 142 26.66 7.60 27.67
C LEU A 142 27.43 6.85 26.57
N HIS A 143 28.31 5.91 26.93
CA HIS A 143 29.09 5.17 25.94
C HIS A 143 28.22 4.19 25.15
N THR A 144 27.29 3.50 25.81
CA THR A 144 26.41 2.54 25.13
C THR A 144 25.45 3.28 24.21
N VAL A 145 24.92 4.42 24.67
CA VAL A 145 24.06 5.28 23.86
C VAL A 145 24.77 5.76 22.60
N ARG A 146 26.03 6.20 22.69
CA ARG A 146 26.81 6.58 21.50
C ARG A 146 26.97 5.43 20.51
N ILE A 147 27.37 4.25 20.98
CA ILE A 147 27.57 3.06 20.13
C ILE A 147 26.26 2.66 19.43
N LEU A 148 25.13 2.68 20.15
CA LEU A 148 23.82 2.36 19.57
C LEU A 148 23.38 3.37 18.52
N LEU A 149 23.58 4.68 18.78
CA LEU A 149 23.25 5.75 17.83
C LEU A 149 24.13 5.68 16.57
N GLU A 150 25.44 5.44 16.73
CA GLU A 150 26.36 5.21 15.62
C GLU A 150 25.99 3.98 14.79
N ALA A 151 25.45 2.94 15.42
CA ALA A 151 24.96 1.75 14.75
C ALA A 151 23.55 1.90 14.11
N GLY A 152 22.94 3.09 14.19
CA GLY A 152 21.65 3.38 13.54
C GLY A 152 20.42 3.12 14.41
N ALA A 153 20.54 3.17 15.75
CA ALA A 153 19.38 3.22 16.63
C ALA A 153 18.53 4.48 16.36
N ASP A 154 17.21 4.31 16.37
CA ASP A 154 16.23 5.37 16.17
C ASP A 154 15.93 6.09 17.50
N PRO A 155 16.37 7.37 17.66
CA PRO A 155 16.11 8.14 18.86
C PRO A 155 14.66 8.63 18.96
N LEU A 156 13.85 8.52 17.90
CA LEU A 156 12.45 8.94 17.85
C LEU A 156 11.47 7.78 18.08
N GLN A 157 11.96 6.55 18.13
CA GLN A 157 11.13 5.37 18.40
C GLN A 157 10.42 5.56 19.74
N THR A 158 9.09 5.43 19.75
CA THR A 158 8.30 5.51 20.97
C THR A 158 7.94 4.12 21.47
N ASN A 159 7.92 3.96 22.79
CA ASN A 159 7.39 2.76 23.42
C ASN A 159 5.85 2.78 23.45
N SER A 160 5.24 1.77 24.07
CA SER A 160 3.77 1.65 24.16
C SER A 160 3.10 2.76 24.99
N GLN A 161 3.88 3.51 25.78
CA GLN A 161 3.41 4.66 26.54
C GLN A 161 3.54 5.97 25.73
N GLY A 162 4.09 5.92 24.52
CA GLY A 162 4.36 7.09 23.68
C GLY A 162 5.62 7.86 24.09
N HIS A 163 6.45 7.30 24.97
CA HIS A 163 7.66 7.96 25.43
C HIS A 163 8.85 7.64 24.52
N THR A 164 9.66 8.67 24.21
CA THR A 164 10.93 8.52 23.48
C THR A 164 12.09 8.28 24.46
N PRO A 165 13.24 7.75 23.99
CA PRO A 165 14.44 7.59 24.82
C PRO A 165 14.84 8.87 25.55
N ALA A 166 14.77 10.04 24.89
CA ALA A 166 15.13 11.32 25.49
C ALA A 166 14.26 11.75 26.68
N GLN A 167 13.04 11.21 26.82
CA GLN A 167 12.17 11.47 27.97
C GLN A 167 12.62 10.69 29.23
N TYR A 168 13.34 9.59 29.05
CA TYR A 168 13.92 8.82 30.16
C TYR A 168 15.29 9.34 30.62
N ALA A 169 15.93 10.20 29.82
CA ALA A 169 17.22 10.79 30.17
C ALA A 169 17.06 11.82 31.30
N LYS A 170 17.93 11.74 32.30
CA LYS A 170 18.07 12.80 33.31
C LYS A 170 18.61 14.08 32.66
N GLU A 171 18.37 15.23 33.29
CA GLU A 171 18.96 16.50 32.84
C GLU A 171 20.48 16.43 32.91
N GLY A 172 21.15 16.76 31.80
CA GLY A 172 22.61 16.70 31.67
C GLY A 172 23.07 16.32 30.26
N VAL A 173 24.35 15.95 30.15
CA VAL A 173 25.08 15.68 28.90
C VAL A 173 24.37 14.65 28.01
N LEU A 174 23.73 13.64 28.60
CA LEU A 174 23.05 12.58 27.86
C LEU A 174 21.84 13.13 27.08
N ARG A 175 21.06 14.03 27.69
CA ARG A 175 19.88 14.63 27.07
C ARG A 175 20.24 15.59 25.94
N GLU A 176 21.34 16.33 26.09
CA GLU A 176 21.88 17.19 25.03
C GLU A 176 22.36 16.35 23.85
N LEU A 177 23.08 15.24 24.11
CA LEU A 177 23.50 14.30 23.08
C LEU A 177 22.30 13.73 22.33
N LEU A 178 21.26 13.26 23.02
CA LEU A 178 20.07 12.72 22.37
C LEU A 178 19.39 13.77 21.48
N LYS A 179 19.27 15.03 21.91
CA LYS A 179 18.69 16.11 21.08
C LYS A 179 19.52 16.40 19.82
N GLU A 180 20.84 16.39 19.93
CA GLU A 180 21.72 16.57 18.78
C GLU A 180 21.54 15.43 17.77
N TRP A 181 21.50 14.19 18.27
CA TRP A 181 21.30 13.00 17.45
C TRP A 181 19.88 12.88 16.89
N GLU A 182 18.85 13.30 17.61
CA GLU A 182 17.47 13.44 17.10
C GLU A 182 17.45 14.37 15.90
N SER A 183 18.12 15.52 16.00
CA SER A 183 18.20 16.49 14.90
C SER A 183 18.93 15.90 13.69
N LYS A 184 20.10 15.29 13.91
CA LYS A 184 20.87 14.61 12.85
C LYS A 184 20.09 13.45 12.23
N PHE A 185 19.39 12.65 13.02
CA PHE A 185 18.61 11.53 12.57
C PHE A 185 17.45 12.00 11.68
N VAL A 186 16.75 13.06 12.05
CA VAL A 186 15.71 13.67 11.19
C VAL A 186 16.30 14.15 9.86
N GLU A 187 17.47 14.80 9.88
CA GLU A 187 18.15 15.22 8.65
C GLU A 187 18.56 14.02 7.78
N ASP A 188 19.12 12.98 8.37
CA ASP A 188 19.54 11.79 7.65
C ASP A 188 18.37 10.97 7.12
N GLN A 189 17.25 10.88 7.87
CA GLN A 189 15.99 10.32 7.37
C GLN A 189 15.51 11.12 6.15
N LYS A 190 15.47 12.45 6.24
CA LYS A 190 15.10 13.31 5.10
C LYS A 190 16.03 13.11 3.90
N LYS A 191 17.34 12.98 4.11
CA LYS A 191 18.32 12.69 3.05
C LYS A 191 18.10 11.32 2.42
N ARG A 192 17.94 10.26 3.22
CA ARG A 192 17.66 8.89 2.74
C ARG A 192 16.37 8.85 1.94
N GLU A 193 15.31 9.47 2.44
CA GLU A 193 14.05 9.58 1.71
C GLU A 193 14.23 10.35 0.40
N ALA A 194 14.98 11.47 0.39
CA ALA A 194 15.26 12.21 -0.83
C ALA A 194 16.08 11.39 -1.84
N GLU A 195 17.02 10.58 -1.37
CA GLU A 195 17.81 9.68 -2.21
C GLU A 195 16.97 8.52 -2.76
N GLU A 196 16.07 7.94 -1.95
CA GLU A 196 15.10 6.95 -2.39
C GLU A 196 14.16 7.53 -3.47
N ARG A 197 13.68 8.76 -3.29
CA ARG A 197 12.87 9.49 -4.29
C ARG A 197 13.62 9.70 -5.59
N ARG A 198 14.94 9.99 -5.53
CA ARG A 198 15.80 10.12 -6.72
C ARG A 198 15.99 8.78 -7.43
N ARG A 199 16.19 7.71 -6.67
CA ARG A 199 16.42 6.36 -7.21
C ARG A 199 15.16 5.77 -7.85
N PHE A 200 14.01 6.01 -7.24
CA PHE A 200 12.71 5.47 -7.68
C PHE A 200 11.70 6.61 -7.86
N PRO A 201 11.71 7.28 -9.03
CA PRO A 201 10.83 8.41 -9.28
C PRO A 201 9.36 8.01 -9.17
N LEU A 202 8.55 8.94 -8.67
CA LEU A 202 7.10 8.78 -8.46
C LEU A 202 6.37 8.26 -9.70
N GLU A 203 6.77 8.73 -10.88
CA GLU A 203 6.19 8.30 -12.17
C GLU A 203 6.30 6.80 -12.40
N GLN A 204 7.42 6.18 -12.02
CA GLN A 204 7.62 4.73 -12.19
C GLN A 204 6.71 3.95 -11.25
N ARG A 205 6.61 4.35 -9.98
CA ARG A 205 5.72 3.73 -8.98
C ARG A 205 4.25 3.81 -9.40
N LEU A 206 3.84 4.94 -9.97
CA LEU A 206 2.48 5.12 -10.48
C LEU A 206 2.23 4.25 -11.72
N LYS A 207 3.21 4.11 -12.62
CA LYS A 207 3.10 3.27 -13.84
C LYS A 207 3.01 1.78 -13.56
N GLU A 208 3.51 1.29 -12.42
CA GLU A 208 3.31 -0.11 -12.01
C GLU A 208 1.83 -0.43 -11.78
N HIS A 209 1.07 0.54 -11.30
CA HIS A 209 -0.33 0.37 -10.92
C HIS A 209 -1.30 0.87 -11.98
N ILE A 210 -0.92 1.90 -12.74
CA ILE A 210 -1.77 2.59 -13.71
C ILE A 210 -1.26 2.30 -15.11
N ILE A 211 -2.15 1.78 -15.95
CA ILE A 211 -1.85 1.48 -17.35
C ILE A 211 -2.13 2.72 -18.19
N GLY A 212 -1.17 3.13 -19.01
CA GLY A 212 -1.30 4.30 -19.87
C GLY A 212 -1.27 5.63 -19.10
N GLN A 213 -1.94 6.64 -19.66
CA GLN A 213 -2.10 7.97 -19.04
C GLN A 213 -0.78 8.65 -18.63
N THR A 214 0.30 8.38 -19.37
CA THR A 214 1.64 8.86 -19.02
C THR A 214 1.72 10.38 -18.91
N ALA A 215 0.99 11.12 -19.76
CA ALA A 215 0.92 12.58 -19.67
C ALA A 215 0.32 13.05 -18.33
N ALA A 216 -0.79 12.44 -17.90
CA ALA A 216 -1.43 12.76 -16.64
C ALA A 216 -0.54 12.45 -15.43
N ILE A 217 0.11 11.27 -15.46
CA ILE A 217 1.06 10.85 -14.41
C ILE A 217 2.22 11.84 -14.31
N ASN A 218 2.82 12.25 -15.43
CA ASN A 218 3.95 13.16 -15.44
C ASN A 218 3.57 14.55 -14.90
N THR A 219 2.39 15.08 -15.26
CA THR A 219 1.91 16.38 -14.74
C THR A 219 1.73 16.35 -13.22
N VAL A 220 1.05 15.32 -12.72
CA VAL A 220 0.82 15.15 -11.27
C VAL A 220 2.13 14.94 -10.53
N ALA A 221 3.01 14.08 -11.05
CA ALA A 221 4.31 13.82 -10.43
C ALA A 221 5.21 15.07 -10.41
N SER A 222 5.18 15.88 -11.46
CA SER A 222 5.93 17.14 -11.52
C SER A 222 5.43 18.17 -10.49
N ALA A 223 4.11 18.27 -10.31
CA ALA A 223 3.52 19.16 -9.32
C ALA A 223 3.79 18.69 -7.87
N ILE A 224 3.69 17.39 -7.60
CA ILE A 224 4.04 16.83 -6.29
C ILE A 224 5.53 17.02 -6.01
N ARG A 225 6.41 16.78 -7.00
CA ARG A 225 7.85 17.02 -6.87
C ARG A 225 8.17 18.47 -6.56
N ARG A 226 7.45 19.43 -7.16
CA ARG A 226 7.58 20.85 -6.83
C ARG A 226 7.21 21.09 -5.36
N LYS A 227 6.08 20.54 -4.90
CA LYS A 227 5.63 20.64 -3.51
C LYS A 227 6.64 20.05 -2.51
N GLU A 228 7.09 18.82 -2.74
CA GLU A 228 8.03 18.12 -1.84
C GLU A 228 9.40 18.81 -1.73
N ASN A 229 9.82 19.56 -2.76
CA ASN A 229 11.08 20.28 -2.78
C ASN A 229 10.93 21.77 -2.40
N GLY A 230 9.75 22.22 -1.95
CA GLY A 230 9.51 23.61 -1.55
C GLY A 230 9.39 24.61 -2.70
N TRP A 231 9.23 24.14 -3.95
CA TRP A 231 9.01 25.01 -5.12
C TRP A 231 7.50 25.20 -5.38
N TYR A 232 6.74 25.53 -4.34
CA TYR A 232 5.31 25.77 -4.40
C TYR A 232 4.92 26.97 -3.53
N ASP A 233 3.70 27.45 -3.71
CA ASP A 233 3.15 28.50 -2.87
C ASP A 233 2.69 27.90 -1.53
N GLU A 234 3.36 28.27 -0.44
CA GLU A 234 3.05 27.78 0.91
C GLU A 234 1.71 28.31 1.44
N GLU A 235 1.19 29.41 0.89
CA GLU A 235 -0.06 30.03 1.36
C GLU A 235 -1.31 29.32 0.81
N HIS A 236 -1.20 28.65 -0.33
CA HIS A 236 -2.31 28.04 -1.04
C HIS A 236 -2.13 26.52 -1.18
N PRO A 237 -3.21 25.72 -1.01
CA PRO A 237 -3.10 24.28 -1.16
C PRO A 237 -2.91 23.87 -2.62
N LEU A 238 -2.37 22.68 -2.84
CA LEU A 238 -2.18 22.15 -4.20
C LEU A 238 -3.49 21.52 -4.70
N VAL A 239 -4.08 22.13 -5.74
CA VAL A 239 -5.38 21.78 -6.31
C VAL A 239 -5.22 21.27 -7.75
N PHE A 240 -5.75 20.07 -8.01
CA PHE A 240 -5.81 19.46 -9.33
C PHE A 240 -7.26 19.33 -9.81
N LEU A 241 -7.47 19.51 -11.11
CA LEU A 241 -8.73 19.14 -11.78
C LEU A 241 -8.47 18.06 -12.84
N PHE A 242 -9.02 16.87 -12.63
CA PHE A 242 -8.89 15.73 -13.53
C PHE A 242 -10.09 15.67 -14.47
N LEU A 243 -9.83 15.81 -15.77
CA LEU A 243 -10.84 15.79 -16.83
C LEU A 243 -10.69 14.54 -17.72
N GLY A 244 -11.81 13.97 -18.16
CA GLY A 244 -11.84 12.84 -19.09
C GLY A 244 -13.09 11.98 -18.92
N SER A 245 -13.23 10.91 -19.70
CA SER A 245 -14.40 10.01 -19.63
C SER A 245 -14.50 9.26 -18.31
N SER A 246 -15.68 8.69 -18.03
CA SER A 246 -15.86 7.83 -16.87
C SER A 246 -15.02 6.55 -16.99
N GLY A 247 -14.53 6.04 -15.87
CA GLY A 247 -13.78 4.80 -15.85
C GLY A 247 -12.39 4.84 -16.51
N ILE A 248 -11.86 6.01 -16.88
CA ILE A 248 -10.52 6.14 -17.49
C ILE A 248 -9.35 6.09 -16.49
N GLY A 249 -9.64 6.15 -15.18
CA GLY A 249 -8.62 6.03 -14.12
C GLY A 249 -8.35 7.31 -13.31
N LYS A 250 -9.17 8.37 -13.44
CA LYS A 250 -9.06 9.60 -12.65
C LYS A 250 -9.00 9.34 -11.14
N THR A 251 -9.99 8.60 -10.63
CA THR A 251 -10.12 8.21 -9.23
C THR A 251 -9.00 7.27 -8.78
N GLU A 252 -8.50 6.43 -9.69
CA GLU A 252 -7.44 5.48 -9.39
C GLU A 252 -6.09 6.20 -9.24
N LEU A 253 -5.79 7.18 -10.10
CA LEU A 253 -4.60 8.02 -9.95
C LEU A 253 -4.57 8.72 -8.59
N ALA A 254 -5.69 9.30 -8.17
CA ALA A 254 -5.80 9.93 -6.86
C ALA A 254 -5.50 8.97 -5.69
N LYS A 255 -6.01 7.73 -5.76
CA LYS A 255 -5.74 6.69 -4.75
C LYS A 255 -4.27 6.29 -4.73
N GLN A 256 -3.62 6.17 -5.89
CA GLN A 256 -2.20 5.81 -5.94
C GLN A 256 -1.31 6.95 -5.42
N VAL A 257 -1.67 8.21 -5.69
CA VAL A 257 -1.01 9.38 -5.09
C VAL A 257 -1.16 9.36 -3.56
N ALA A 258 -2.36 9.09 -3.05
CA ALA A 258 -2.59 8.98 -1.62
C ALA A 258 -1.76 7.87 -0.96
N ARG A 259 -1.65 6.70 -1.60
CA ARG A 259 -0.81 5.59 -1.11
C ARG A 259 0.68 5.90 -1.14
N TYR A 260 1.12 6.69 -2.10
CA TYR A 260 2.51 7.14 -2.17
C TYR A 260 2.84 8.10 -1.01
N MET A 261 1.96 9.07 -0.75
CA MET A 261 2.16 10.04 0.33
C MET A 261 1.99 9.44 1.73
N HIS A 262 1.04 8.50 1.88
CA HIS A 262 0.72 7.88 3.15
C HIS A 262 0.93 6.37 3.02
N LYS A 263 2.08 5.88 3.53
CA LYS A 263 2.40 4.45 3.58
C LYS A 263 1.33 3.63 4.34
N ASP A 264 0.60 4.28 5.26
CA ASP A 264 -0.50 3.68 6.02
C ASP A 264 -1.86 3.75 5.30
N ILE A 265 -2.31 2.60 4.78
CA ILE A 265 -3.60 2.43 4.09
C ILE A 265 -4.82 2.82 4.96
N LYS A 266 -4.69 2.74 6.30
CA LYS A 266 -5.77 3.05 7.26
C LYS A 266 -6.31 4.48 7.16
N LYS A 267 -5.56 5.41 6.57
CA LYS A 267 -5.94 6.83 6.44
C LYS A 267 -6.79 7.13 5.19
N VAL A 268 -7.02 6.16 4.30
CA VAL A 268 -7.87 6.34 3.10
C VAL A 268 -9.35 6.14 3.48
N ALA A 269 -10.05 7.21 3.82
CA ALA A 269 -11.49 7.17 4.10
C ALA A 269 -12.30 7.73 2.92
N LYS A 270 -13.40 7.05 2.57
CA LYS A 270 -14.35 7.51 1.56
C LYS A 270 -15.34 8.47 2.22
N PHE A 271 -15.42 9.71 1.71
CA PHE A 271 -16.45 10.67 2.11
C PHE A 271 -17.72 10.36 1.31
N ILE A 272 -18.77 9.89 1.98
CA ILE A 272 -20.13 9.91 1.45
C ILE A 272 -20.92 10.69 2.49
N GLY A 273 -21.10 11.99 2.26
CA GLY A 273 -22.07 12.77 3.03
C GLY A 273 -23.46 12.23 2.73
N SER A 274 -24.23 11.92 3.77
CA SER A 274 -25.64 11.54 3.62
C SER A 274 -26.44 12.71 3.06
N PRO A 275 -27.48 12.47 2.24
CA PRO A 275 -28.42 13.51 1.82
C PRO A 275 -29.06 14.20 3.05
N PRO A 276 -29.52 15.46 2.92
CA PRO A 276 -30.27 16.14 3.98
C PRO A 276 -31.48 15.27 4.43
N GLY A 277 -31.54 14.93 5.72
CA GLY A 277 -32.62 14.10 6.30
C GLY A 277 -32.25 12.68 6.74
N TYR A 278 -30.98 12.26 6.63
CA TYR A 278 -30.50 10.95 7.14
C TYR A 278 -29.61 11.10 8.40
N VAL A 279 -29.65 10.09 9.27
CA VAL A 279 -28.84 10.00 10.50
C VAL A 279 -27.35 10.18 10.16
N GLY A 280 -26.71 11.19 10.76
CA GLY A 280 -25.31 11.58 10.49
C GLY A 280 -25.13 13.00 9.90
N HIS A 281 -26.21 13.66 9.46
CA HIS A 281 -26.18 15.05 8.99
C HIS A 281 -25.77 16.06 10.07
N GLU A 282 -25.93 15.72 11.36
CA GLU A 282 -25.54 16.58 12.49
C GLU A 282 -24.07 16.47 12.89
N GLU A 283 -23.34 15.48 12.38
CA GLU A 283 -21.87 15.41 12.52
C GLU A 283 -21.20 16.34 11.50
N GLY A 284 -21.45 17.64 11.65
CA GLY A 284 -20.58 18.67 11.05
C GLY A 284 -19.11 18.34 11.35
N GLY A 285 -18.27 18.41 10.33
CA GLY A 285 -16.82 18.36 10.50
C GLY A 285 -16.16 17.00 10.27
N GLN A 286 -16.77 16.08 9.52
CA GLN A 286 -16.08 14.84 9.12
C GLN A 286 -14.79 15.13 8.34
N LEU A 287 -14.84 16.05 7.36
CA LEU A 287 -13.66 16.48 6.61
C LEU A 287 -12.69 17.27 7.52
N THR A 288 -13.21 18.19 8.33
CA THR A 288 -12.36 19.06 9.15
C THR A 288 -11.66 18.31 10.29
N LYS A 289 -12.28 17.27 10.85
CA LYS A 289 -11.68 16.41 11.87
C LYS A 289 -10.52 15.59 11.29
N ARG A 290 -10.70 15.00 10.11
CA ARG A 290 -9.67 14.19 9.45
C ARG A 290 -8.51 15.04 8.95
N LEU A 291 -8.78 16.22 8.41
CA LEU A 291 -7.73 17.17 8.03
C LEU A 291 -6.95 17.69 9.24
N ARG A 292 -7.59 17.82 10.41
CA ARG A 292 -6.88 18.13 11.66
C ARG A 292 -5.97 16.99 12.12
N GLU A 293 -6.42 15.75 11.99
CA GLU A 293 -5.61 14.56 12.33
C GLU A 293 -4.47 14.33 11.32
N CYS A 294 -4.68 14.72 10.05
CA CYS A 294 -3.72 14.54 8.95
C CYS A 294 -3.72 15.79 8.04
N PRO A 295 -2.89 16.80 8.34
CA PRO A 295 -2.80 18.04 7.55
C PRO A 295 -2.37 17.79 6.09
N ASN A 296 -1.47 16.83 5.86
CA ASN A 296 -0.91 16.51 4.54
C ASN A 296 -1.77 15.50 3.76
N ALA A 297 -3.09 15.48 4.01
CA ALA A 297 -3.98 14.50 3.39
C ALA A 297 -4.19 14.76 1.89
N VAL A 298 -4.46 13.68 1.15
CA VAL A 298 -4.97 13.77 -0.22
C VAL A 298 -6.49 13.70 -0.18
N VAL A 299 -7.16 14.78 -0.57
CA VAL A 299 -8.62 14.91 -0.55
C VAL A 299 -9.14 14.79 -1.98
N LEU A 300 -10.06 13.86 -2.19
CA LEU A 300 -10.67 13.61 -3.49
C LEU A 300 -12.12 14.10 -3.51
N PHE A 301 -12.43 15.02 -4.41
CA PHE A 301 -13.79 15.42 -4.78
C PHE A 301 -14.16 14.75 -6.10
N ASP A 302 -14.93 13.67 -6.04
CA ASP A 302 -15.33 12.91 -7.23
C ASP A 302 -16.58 13.53 -7.88
N GLU A 303 -16.58 13.67 -9.21
CA GLU A 303 -17.68 14.24 -10.01
C GLU A 303 -18.13 15.63 -9.53
N VAL A 304 -17.17 16.56 -9.38
CA VAL A 304 -17.43 17.94 -8.91
C VAL A 304 -18.38 18.71 -9.83
N ASP A 305 -18.54 18.28 -11.08
CA ASP A 305 -19.55 18.83 -12.00
C ASP A 305 -20.99 18.65 -11.51
N LYS A 306 -21.26 17.66 -10.66
CA LYS A 306 -22.60 17.43 -10.11
C LYS A 306 -22.85 18.19 -8.80
N ALA A 307 -21.86 18.94 -8.30
CA ALA A 307 -21.96 19.64 -7.03
C ALA A 307 -22.90 20.85 -7.12
N HIS A 308 -23.62 21.13 -6.04
CA HIS A 308 -24.43 22.35 -5.92
C HIS A 308 -23.52 23.60 -5.92
N PRO A 309 -23.93 24.73 -6.51
CA PRO A 309 -23.12 25.96 -6.54
C PRO A 309 -22.61 26.43 -5.17
N ASP A 310 -23.35 26.18 -4.09
CA ASP A 310 -22.94 26.54 -2.73
C ASP A 310 -21.70 25.75 -2.26
N VAL A 311 -21.59 24.49 -2.67
CA VAL A 311 -20.42 23.66 -2.38
C VAL A 311 -19.20 24.22 -3.09
N LEU A 312 -19.37 24.69 -4.33
CA LEU A 312 -18.30 25.36 -5.09
C LEU A 312 -17.86 26.68 -4.42
N THR A 313 -18.79 27.39 -3.76
CA THR A 313 -18.46 28.60 -2.98
C THR A 313 -17.54 28.28 -1.81
N ILE A 314 -17.82 27.19 -1.09
CA ILE A 314 -17.00 26.75 0.04
C ILE A 314 -15.62 26.30 -0.44
N MET A 315 -15.56 25.63 -1.60
CA MET A 315 -14.29 25.22 -2.22
C MET A 315 -13.44 26.41 -2.66
N LEU A 316 -14.06 27.49 -3.17
CA LEU A 316 -13.37 28.74 -3.49
C LEU A 316 -12.63 29.29 -2.26
N GLN A 317 -13.32 29.43 -1.13
CA GLN A 317 -12.69 29.87 0.11
C GLN A 317 -11.52 28.97 0.53
N LEU A 318 -11.70 27.65 0.38
CA LEU A 318 -10.67 26.67 0.71
C LEU A 318 -9.42 26.80 -0.15
N PHE A 319 -9.58 27.02 -1.46
CA PHE A 319 -8.46 27.15 -2.39
C PHE A 319 -7.79 28.51 -2.33
N ASP A 320 -8.50 29.53 -1.85
CA ASP A 320 -7.99 30.89 -1.65
C ASP A 320 -7.23 31.06 -0.35
N GLU A 321 -7.87 30.75 0.77
CA GLU A 321 -7.33 31.04 2.10
C GLU A 321 -6.57 29.85 2.69
N GLY A 322 -6.64 28.68 2.04
CA GLY A 322 -6.15 27.44 2.59
C GLY A 322 -6.89 27.05 3.88
N ARG A 323 -8.11 27.55 4.09
CA ARG A 323 -8.87 27.41 5.34
C ARG A 323 -10.26 26.84 5.09
N LEU A 324 -10.69 25.94 5.96
CA LEU A 324 -12.03 25.37 5.95
C LEU A 324 -12.72 25.61 7.29
N THR A 325 -13.94 26.15 7.25
CA THR A 325 -14.76 26.39 8.44
C THR A 325 -15.86 25.33 8.53
N ASP A 326 -15.95 24.65 9.67
CA ASP A 326 -17.03 23.70 9.95
C ASP A 326 -18.35 24.43 10.28
N GLY A 327 -19.49 23.74 10.20
CA GLY A 327 -20.81 24.26 10.60
C GLY A 327 -20.89 24.68 12.08
N LYS A 328 -19.94 24.24 12.91
CA LYS A 328 -19.76 24.68 14.31
C LYS A 328 -18.88 25.93 14.46
N GLY A 329 -18.46 26.56 13.36
CA GLY A 329 -17.61 27.76 13.35
C GLY A 329 -16.12 27.48 13.60
N LYS A 330 -15.69 26.20 13.65
CA LYS A 330 -14.28 25.86 13.86
C LYS A 330 -13.53 25.89 12.53
N THR A 331 -12.52 26.75 12.44
CA THR A 331 -11.62 26.86 11.30
C THR A 331 -10.46 25.86 11.41
N ILE A 332 -10.02 25.35 10.28
CA ILE A 332 -8.82 24.52 10.14
C ILE A 332 -7.96 25.02 8.97
N GLU A 333 -6.65 24.91 9.09
CA GLU A 333 -5.70 25.21 8.03
C GLU A 333 -5.38 23.93 7.25
N CYS A 334 -5.44 24.04 5.92
CA CYS A 334 -5.36 22.92 4.97
C CYS A 334 -4.30 23.16 3.88
N LYS A 335 -3.34 24.06 4.10
CA LYS A 335 -2.31 24.45 3.12
C LYS A 335 -1.46 23.26 2.64
N ASP A 336 -1.16 22.33 3.55
CA ASP A 336 -0.37 21.14 3.23
C ASP A 336 -1.15 20.02 2.54
N ALA A 337 -2.49 20.10 2.50
CA ALA A 337 -3.31 19.11 1.82
C ALA A 337 -3.16 19.19 0.29
N ILE A 338 -3.44 18.07 -0.38
CA ILE A 338 -3.57 18.02 -1.84
C ILE A 338 -5.03 17.76 -2.17
N PHE A 339 -5.66 18.67 -2.92
CA PHE A 339 -7.02 18.53 -3.38
C PHE A 339 -7.04 18.03 -4.82
N ILE A 340 -7.75 16.95 -5.07
CA ILE A 340 -7.96 16.39 -6.40
C ILE A 340 -9.45 16.41 -6.68
N MET A 341 -9.84 17.13 -7.71
CA MET A 341 -11.22 17.15 -8.21
C MET A 341 -11.29 16.31 -9.47
N THR A 342 -12.35 15.54 -9.67
CA THR A 342 -12.61 14.84 -10.93
C THR A 342 -13.86 15.41 -11.58
N SER A 343 -13.84 15.52 -12.91
CA SER A 343 -15.02 15.89 -13.67
C SER A 343 -15.10 15.15 -15.00
N ASN A 344 -16.33 14.89 -15.45
CA ASN A 344 -16.62 14.31 -16.77
C ASN A 344 -16.93 15.39 -17.83
N VAL A 345 -16.85 16.68 -17.48
CA VAL A 345 -17.07 17.80 -18.40
C VAL A 345 -16.03 17.80 -19.53
N ALA A 346 -16.46 18.17 -20.74
CA ALA A 346 -15.66 18.16 -21.97
C ALA A 346 -15.08 16.78 -22.35
N SER A 347 -15.58 15.68 -21.77
CA SER A 347 -15.04 14.34 -22.02
C SER A 347 -15.18 13.89 -23.48
N GLU A 348 -16.29 14.25 -24.14
CA GLU A 348 -16.52 13.93 -25.56
C GLU A 348 -15.55 14.67 -26.48
N ASP A 349 -15.36 15.97 -26.29
CA ASP A 349 -14.42 16.78 -27.06
C ASP A 349 -12.98 16.31 -26.88
N ILE A 350 -12.58 16.06 -25.64
CA ILE A 350 -11.25 15.52 -25.31
C ILE A 350 -11.06 14.16 -26.00
N ALA A 351 -12.08 13.30 -25.98
CA ALA A 351 -11.98 11.99 -26.59
C ALA A 351 -11.88 12.05 -28.12
N HIS A 352 -12.71 12.89 -28.77
CA HIS A 352 -12.68 13.07 -30.21
C HIS A 352 -11.34 13.63 -30.69
N HIS A 353 -10.84 14.68 -30.02
CA HIS A 353 -9.55 15.27 -30.36
C HIS A 353 -8.39 14.29 -30.12
N ALA A 354 -8.42 13.53 -29.02
CA ALA A 354 -7.41 12.50 -28.76
C ALA A 354 -7.37 11.41 -29.83
N LEU A 355 -8.53 11.00 -30.35
CA LEU A 355 -8.62 10.05 -31.46
C LEU A 355 -8.04 10.63 -32.75
N GLN A 356 -8.28 11.91 -33.05
CA GLN A 356 -7.68 12.60 -34.19
C GLN A 356 -6.15 12.65 -34.07
N LEU A 357 -5.63 13.13 -32.95
CA LEU A 357 -4.18 13.21 -32.70
C LEU A 357 -3.47 11.86 -32.87
N ARG A 358 -4.13 10.78 -32.47
CA ARG A 358 -3.61 9.42 -32.65
C ARG A 358 -3.63 8.97 -34.11
N LYS A 359 -4.68 9.28 -34.86
CA LYS A 359 -4.73 8.98 -36.31
C LYS A 359 -3.63 9.74 -37.03
N ASP A 360 -3.44 11.01 -36.72
CA ASP A 360 -2.40 11.84 -37.31
C ASP A 360 -1.00 11.32 -36.97
N ALA A 361 -0.76 10.95 -35.71
CA ALA A 361 0.50 10.33 -35.27
C ALA A 361 0.78 8.99 -35.99
N GLN A 362 -0.24 8.17 -36.22
CA GLN A 362 -0.11 6.93 -36.98
C GLN A 362 0.23 7.19 -38.45
N VAL A 363 -0.43 8.17 -39.09
CA VAL A 363 -0.13 8.55 -40.47
C VAL A 363 1.29 9.09 -40.58
N GLN A 364 1.72 9.93 -39.63
CA GLN A 364 3.09 10.44 -39.58
C GLN A 364 4.12 9.33 -39.36
N ASN A 365 3.87 8.39 -38.46
CA ASN A 365 4.76 7.25 -38.25
C ASN A 365 4.85 6.36 -39.49
N LYS A 366 3.73 6.11 -40.19
CA LYS A 366 3.73 5.37 -41.47
C LYS A 366 4.54 6.09 -42.55
N ARG A 367 4.44 7.42 -42.63
CA ARG A 367 5.24 8.24 -43.57
C ARG A 367 6.73 8.18 -43.23
N ARG A 368 7.10 8.36 -41.95
CA ARG A 368 8.50 8.28 -41.49
C ARG A 368 9.12 6.91 -41.72
N LEU A 369 8.33 5.85 -41.52
CA LEU A 369 8.77 4.48 -41.80
C LEU A 369 9.01 4.25 -43.30
N ALA A 370 8.19 4.87 -44.17
CA ALA A 370 8.41 4.82 -45.61
C ALA A 370 9.66 5.63 -46.06
N GLU A 371 10.09 6.60 -45.25
CA GLU A 371 11.25 7.46 -45.52
C GLU A 371 12.57 6.96 -44.88
N ASN A 372 12.61 5.75 -44.30
CA ASN A 372 13.82 5.12 -43.72
C ASN A 372 14.61 6.00 -42.72
N LEU A 373 13.93 6.83 -41.93
CA LEU A 373 14.58 7.58 -40.84
C LEU A 373 14.64 6.71 -39.57
N GLU A 374 15.85 6.33 -39.15
CA GLU A 374 16.16 5.39 -38.04
C GLU A 374 15.79 5.87 -36.61
N ASP A 375 14.97 6.91 -36.45
CA ASP A 375 14.56 7.45 -35.13
C ASP A 375 13.28 6.78 -34.58
N VAL A 376 13.22 5.45 -34.55
CA VAL A 376 11.98 4.67 -34.32
C VAL A 376 11.55 4.54 -32.84
N GLN A 377 12.24 5.14 -31.87
CA GLN A 377 11.94 4.95 -30.44
C GLN A 377 11.43 6.18 -29.67
N LYS A 378 10.87 7.20 -30.34
CA LYS A 378 10.02 8.16 -29.61
C LYS A 378 8.61 7.59 -29.48
N THR A 379 8.35 6.95 -28.33
CA THR A 379 6.99 6.64 -27.85
C THR A 379 6.13 7.86 -28.12
N SER A 380 5.13 7.73 -29.01
CA SER A 380 4.30 8.85 -29.45
C SER A 380 3.41 9.30 -28.30
N GLN A 381 3.98 10.06 -27.36
CA GLN A 381 3.26 10.63 -26.25
C GLN A 381 2.34 11.70 -26.82
N VAL A 382 1.06 11.34 -26.98
CA VAL A 382 0.05 12.28 -27.44
C VAL A 382 -0.28 13.22 -26.28
N THR A 383 0.05 14.51 -26.47
CA THR A 383 -0.31 15.58 -25.54
C THR A 383 -1.31 16.51 -26.21
N ILE A 384 -2.29 16.98 -25.43
CA ILE A 384 -3.26 17.97 -25.91
C ILE A 384 -2.55 19.30 -26.19
N SER A 385 -2.81 19.87 -27.38
CA SER A 385 -2.24 21.15 -27.80
C SER A 385 -2.73 22.30 -26.93
N LYS A 386 -1.92 23.37 -26.80
CA LYS A 386 -2.31 24.56 -26.02
C LYS A 386 -3.57 25.23 -26.63
N GLN A 387 -3.63 25.31 -27.96
CA GLN A 387 -4.78 25.88 -28.69
C GLN A 387 -6.09 25.19 -28.33
N PHE A 388 -6.12 23.85 -28.31
CA PHE A 388 -7.34 23.11 -27.95
C PHE A 388 -7.80 23.38 -26.51
N LYS A 389 -6.84 23.55 -25.58
CA LYS A 389 -7.17 23.86 -24.18
C LYS A 389 -7.84 25.23 -24.04
N GLU A 390 -7.33 26.23 -24.75
CA GLU A 390 -7.81 27.62 -24.68
C GLU A 390 -9.10 27.83 -25.49
N GLU A 391 -9.20 27.26 -26.69
CA GLU A 391 -10.33 27.52 -27.59
C GLU A 391 -11.54 26.62 -27.32
N VAL A 392 -11.34 25.38 -26.87
CA VAL A 392 -12.41 24.40 -26.71
C VAL A 392 -12.70 24.13 -25.24
N ILE A 393 -11.69 23.71 -24.48
CA ILE A 393 -11.91 23.26 -23.11
C ILE A 393 -12.27 24.41 -22.18
N GLN A 394 -11.52 25.51 -22.23
CA GLN A 394 -11.72 26.63 -21.30
C GLN A 394 -13.14 27.23 -21.38
N PRO A 395 -13.73 27.49 -22.58
CA PRO A 395 -15.12 27.93 -22.67
C PRO A 395 -16.13 26.95 -22.08
N ILE A 396 -15.95 25.64 -22.29
CA ILE A 396 -16.84 24.61 -21.74
C ILE A 396 -16.79 24.60 -20.21
N LEU A 397 -15.59 24.68 -19.63
CA LEU A 397 -15.42 24.73 -18.18
C LEU A 397 -16.04 26.01 -17.59
N LYS A 398 -15.84 27.16 -18.24
CA LYS A 398 -16.44 28.44 -17.81
C LYS A 398 -17.97 28.38 -17.82
N ALA A 399 -18.55 27.85 -18.91
CA ALA A 399 -19.99 27.69 -19.03
C ALA A 399 -20.57 26.76 -17.95
N HIS A 400 -19.85 25.69 -17.62
CA HIS A 400 -20.28 24.71 -16.64
C HIS A 400 -20.20 25.22 -15.19
N PHE A 401 -19.03 25.72 -14.78
CA PHE A 401 -18.82 26.18 -13.39
C PHE A 401 -19.39 27.57 -13.12
N ARG A 402 -19.72 28.36 -14.16
CA ARG A 402 -20.32 29.70 -14.11
C ARG A 402 -19.55 30.75 -13.27
N ARG A 403 -18.36 30.39 -12.79
CA ARG A 403 -17.50 31.19 -11.91
C ARG A 403 -16.09 31.08 -12.44
N ASP A 404 -15.62 32.12 -13.12
CA ASP A 404 -14.27 32.16 -13.69
C ASP A 404 -13.19 32.13 -12.60
N GLU A 405 -13.47 32.70 -11.43
CA GLU A 405 -12.65 32.61 -10.21
C GLU A 405 -12.37 31.14 -9.83
N PHE A 406 -13.35 30.28 -10.09
CA PHE A 406 -13.29 28.82 -10.14
C PHE A 406 -11.94 28.29 -10.60
N LEU A 407 -11.69 28.58 -11.87
CA LEU A 407 -10.63 27.99 -12.65
C LEU A 407 -9.29 28.66 -12.36
N GLY A 408 -9.30 29.93 -11.93
CA GLY A 408 -8.10 30.67 -11.57
C GLY A 408 -7.38 30.14 -10.33
N ARG A 409 -8.09 29.39 -9.47
CA ARG A 409 -7.54 28.81 -8.22
C ARG A 409 -7.04 27.38 -8.36
N ILE A 410 -7.21 26.78 -9.54
CA ILE A 410 -6.74 25.43 -9.83
C ILE A 410 -5.30 25.52 -10.32
N ASN A 411 -4.36 24.84 -9.65
CA ASN A 411 -2.95 24.90 -10.05
C ASN A 411 -2.71 24.19 -11.37
N GLU A 412 -3.28 22.99 -11.56
CA GLU A 412 -3.05 22.18 -12.76
C GLU A 412 -4.33 21.44 -13.20
N ILE A 413 -4.67 21.56 -14.48
CA ILE A 413 -5.73 20.76 -15.11
C ILE A 413 -5.08 19.58 -15.83
N VAL A 414 -5.49 18.37 -15.43
CA VAL A 414 -4.93 17.11 -15.90
C VAL A 414 -5.93 16.41 -16.81
N TYR A 415 -5.49 16.09 -18.02
CA TYR A 415 -6.34 15.50 -19.05
C TYR A 415 -6.08 14.00 -19.19
N PHE A 416 -7.14 13.22 -19.08
CA PHE A 416 -7.12 11.78 -19.28
C PHE A 416 -7.67 11.48 -20.66
N LEU A 417 -6.86 10.77 -21.45
CA LEU A 417 -7.19 10.44 -22.83
C LEU A 417 -7.84 9.05 -22.88
N PRO A 418 -8.71 8.77 -23.86
CA PRO A 418 -9.18 7.41 -24.13
C PRO A 418 -8.04 6.40 -24.24
N PHE A 419 -8.25 5.14 -23.91
CA PHE A 419 -7.18 4.13 -24.02
C PHE A 419 -6.84 3.81 -25.47
N CYS A 420 -5.57 3.55 -25.78
CA CYS A 420 -5.16 3.01 -27.09
C CYS A 420 -5.29 1.49 -27.11
N ARG A 421 -5.27 0.87 -28.30
CA ARG A 421 -5.41 -0.59 -28.44
C ARG A 421 -4.36 -1.35 -27.60
N ALA A 422 -3.11 -0.90 -27.59
CA ALA A 422 -2.06 -1.53 -26.78
C ALA A 422 -2.32 -1.40 -25.26
N GLU A 423 -2.79 -0.23 -24.80
CA GLU A 423 -3.19 -0.01 -23.40
C GLU A 423 -4.41 -0.88 -23.02
N LEU A 424 -5.38 -1.03 -23.93
CA LEU A 424 -6.54 -1.91 -23.73
C LEU A 424 -6.12 -3.38 -23.61
N THR A 425 -5.21 -3.87 -24.46
CA THR A 425 -4.69 -5.24 -24.38
C THR A 425 -3.99 -5.47 -23.03
N GLN A 426 -3.20 -4.51 -22.55
CA GLN A 426 -2.57 -4.59 -21.22
C GLN A 426 -3.61 -4.59 -20.10
N LEU A 427 -4.67 -3.78 -20.22
CA LEU A 427 -5.75 -3.72 -19.25
C LEU A 427 -6.52 -5.05 -19.17
N VAL A 428 -6.89 -5.64 -20.32
CA VAL A 428 -7.54 -6.94 -20.40
C VAL A 428 -6.65 -8.02 -19.76
N SER A 429 -5.35 -8.04 -20.11
CA SER A 429 -4.39 -8.97 -19.51
C SER A 429 -4.32 -8.84 -17.98
N LYS A 430 -4.34 -7.62 -17.45
CA LYS A 430 -4.34 -7.37 -16.01
C LYS A 430 -5.61 -7.90 -15.33
N GLU A 431 -6.78 -7.70 -15.94
CA GLU A 431 -8.05 -8.21 -15.40
C GLU A 431 -8.13 -9.74 -15.49
N LEU A 432 -7.68 -10.36 -16.58
CA LEU A 432 -7.59 -11.82 -16.70
C LEU A 432 -6.65 -12.42 -15.65
N ASN A 433 -5.48 -11.81 -15.43
CA ASN A 433 -4.55 -12.22 -14.38
C ASN A 433 -5.15 -12.12 -12.97
N PHE A 434 -5.96 -11.09 -12.72
CA PHE A 434 -6.68 -10.94 -11.45
C PHE A 434 -7.65 -12.11 -11.22
N TRP A 435 -8.45 -12.46 -12.22
CA TRP A 435 -9.37 -13.59 -12.15
C TRP A 435 -8.65 -14.95 -12.11
N ALA A 436 -7.54 -15.10 -12.82
CA ALA A 436 -6.71 -16.31 -12.79
C ALA A 436 -6.14 -16.57 -11.38
N LYS A 437 -5.64 -15.53 -10.70
CA LYS A 437 -5.19 -15.66 -9.29
C LYS A 437 -6.32 -16.07 -8.36
N LYS A 438 -7.51 -15.48 -8.54
CA LYS A 438 -8.70 -15.79 -7.72
C LYS A 438 -9.22 -17.21 -7.96
N ALA A 439 -9.21 -17.68 -9.21
CA ALA A 439 -9.56 -19.04 -9.59
C ALA A 439 -8.57 -20.06 -9.00
N LYS A 440 -7.26 -19.77 -9.05
CA LYS A 440 -6.23 -20.62 -8.45
C LYS A 440 -6.36 -20.73 -6.94
N GLN A 441 -6.61 -19.61 -6.24
CA GLN A 441 -6.76 -19.59 -4.78
C GLN A 441 -8.00 -20.33 -4.29
N ARG A 442 -9.14 -20.22 -4.99
CA ARG A 442 -10.42 -20.79 -4.51
C ARG A 442 -10.70 -22.19 -5.04
N HIS A 443 -10.33 -22.47 -6.28
CA HIS A 443 -10.72 -23.71 -6.99
C HIS A 443 -9.52 -24.52 -7.48
N ASN A 444 -8.28 -24.06 -7.25
CA ASN A 444 -7.05 -24.66 -7.76
C ASN A 444 -7.05 -24.85 -9.30
N ILE A 445 -7.65 -23.91 -10.03
CA ILE A 445 -7.73 -23.94 -11.49
C ILE A 445 -6.66 -23.01 -12.06
N THR A 446 -5.93 -23.47 -13.07
CA THR A 446 -4.96 -22.66 -13.82
C THR A 446 -5.57 -22.21 -15.15
N LEU A 447 -5.59 -20.90 -15.41
CA LEU A 447 -6.12 -20.33 -16.65
C LEU A 447 -4.98 -19.98 -17.62
N LEU A 448 -5.12 -20.36 -18.88
CA LEU A 448 -4.30 -20.00 -20.02
C LEU A 448 -5.18 -19.32 -21.08
N TRP A 449 -4.66 -18.37 -21.84
CA TRP A 449 -5.41 -17.69 -22.89
C TRP A 449 -4.54 -17.36 -24.10
N ASP A 450 -5.18 -17.34 -25.27
CA ASP A 450 -4.54 -16.98 -26.53
C ASP A 450 -4.62 -15.47 -26.83
N GLY A 451 -3.76 -14.98 -27.73
CA GLY A 451 -3.77 -13.57 -28.17
C GLY A 451 -5.11 -13.13 -28.78
N ALA A 452 -5.80 -14.03 -29.48
CA ALA A 452 -7.12 -13.78 -30.06
C ALA A 452 -8.19 -13.45 -28.99
N VAL A 453 -8.09 -14.05 -27.81
CA VAL A 453 -8.99 -13.75 -26.68
C VAL A 453 -8.81 -12.32 -26.21
N LEU A 454 -7.56 -11.83 -26.20
CA LEU A 454 -7.28 -10.43 -25.85
C LEU A 454 -7.92 -9.49 -26.87
N ASP A 455 -7.76 -9.76 -28.17
CA ASP A 455 -8.35 -8.94 -29.22
C ASP A 455 -9.89 -8.92 -29.14
N LEU A 456 -10.54 -10.07 -28.92
CA LEU A 456 -11.99 -10.16 -28.73
C LEU A 456 -12.47 -9.26 -27.57
N LEU A 457 -11.83 -9.40 -26.40
CA LEU A 457 -12.20 -8.66 -25.21
C LEU A 457 -11.91 -7.16 -25.35
N THR A 458 -10.90 -6.77 -26.14
CA THR A 458 -10.70 -5.33 -26.47
C THR A 458 -11.82 -4.75 -27.33
N GLY A 459 -12.54 -5.58 -28.11
CA GLY A 459 -13.70 -5.18 -28.88
C GLY A 459 -14.88 -4.69 -28.04
N GLY A 460 -15.00 -5.16 -26.80
CA GLY A 460 -16.02 -4.71 -25.83
C GLY A 460 -15.75 -3.33 -25.20
N TYR A 461 -14.72 -2.61 -25.65
CA TYR A 461 -14.40 -1.29 -25.11
C TYR A 461 -15.43 -0.22 -25.50
N ASN A 462 -16.03 0.42 -24.49
CA ASN A 462 -16.88 1.59 -24.69
C ASN A 462 -16.18 2.87 -24.20
N LEU A 463 -16.11 3.88 -25.09
CA LEU A 463 -15.47 5.17 -24.84
C LEU A 463 -16.03 5.92 -23.63
N HIS A 464 -17.35 5.88 -23.42
CA HIS A 464 -18.02 6.62 -22.34
C HIS A 464 -17.78 6.00 -20.96
N TYR A 465 -17.65 4.66 -20.90
CA TYR A 465 -17.46 3.90 -19.66
C TYR A 465 -16.00 3.52 -19.37
N GLY A 466 -15.09 3.77 -20.31
CA GLY A 466 -13.65 3.57 -20.12
C GLY A 466 -13.30 2.12 -19.74
N ALA A 467 -12.34 1.93 -18.84
CA ALA A 467 -11.89 0.62 -18.38
C ALA A 467 -12.98 -0.22 -17.69
N ARG A 468 -14.07 0.40 -17.23
CA ARG A 468 -15.19 -0.33 -16.60
C ARG A 468 -15.91 -1.24 -17.60
N SER A 469 -15.99 -0.84 -18.87
CA SER A 469 -16.56 -1.67 -19.94
C SER A 469 -15.79 -2.98 -20.08
N ILE A 470 -14.45 -2.92 -20.09
CA ILE A 470 -13.59 -4.11 -20.16
C ILE A 470 -13.78 -5.03 -18.97
N LYS A 471 -13.86 -4.49 -17.74
CA LYS A 471 -14.11 -5.32 -16.54
C LYS A 471 -15.42 -6.09 -16.69
N HIS A 472 -16.48 -5.39 -17.09
CA HIS A 472 -17.79 -5.98 -17.30
C HIS A 472 -17.76 -7.02 -18.42
N GLU A 473 -17.05 -6.77 -19.52
CA GLU A 473 -16.94 -7.71 -20.64
C GLU A 473 -16.19 -8.99 -20.23
N VAL A 474 -15.08 -8.86 -19.50
CA VAL A 474 -14.35 -10.01 -18.95
C VAL A 474 -15.22 -10.81 -17.98
N GLU A 475 -15.97 -10.15 -17.11
CA GLU A 475 -16.90 -10.81 -16.20
C GLU A 475 -18.02 -11.54 -16.97
N ARG A 476 -18.61 -10.86 -17.96
CA ARG A 476 -19.69 -11.41 -18.78
C ARG A 476 -19.26 -12.60 -19.62
N CYS A 477 -18.12 -12.52 -20.29
CA CYS A 477 -17.69 -13.53 -21.26
C CYS A 477 -16.89 -14.65 -20.62
N VAL A 478 -16.01 -14.33 -19.66
CA VAL A 478 -15.10 -15.33 -19.06
C VAL A 478 -15.65 -15.84 -17.73
N VAL A 479 -16.00 -14.94 -16.81
CA VAL A 479 -16.38 -15.35 -15.44
C VAL A 479 -17.72 -16.07 -15.43
N ASN A 480 -18.71 -15.61 -16.19
CA ASN A 480 -20.00 -16.29 -16.27
C ASN A 480 -19.86 -17.69 -16.91
N GLN A 481 -19.03 -17.85 -17.94
CA GLN A 481 -18.78 -19.17 -18.53
C GLN A 481 -18.06 -20.09 -17.57
N LEU A 482 -17.05 -19.60 -16.84
CA LEU A 482 -16.37 -20.37 -15.80
C LEU A 482 -17.33 -20.77 -14.67
N ALA A 483 -18.24 -19.87 -14.27
CA ALA A 483 -19.25 -20.15 -13.26
C ALA A 483 -20.24 -21.23 -13.73
N ALA A 484 -20.75 -21.12 -14.96
CA ALA A 484 -21.65 -22.11 -15.54
C ALA A 484 -20.98 -23.49 -15.68
N ALA A 485 -19.73 -23.54 -16.16
CA ALA A 485 -18.97 -24.78 -16.26
C ALA A 485 -18.70 -25.43 -14.89
N TYR A 486 -18.49 -24.62 -13.86
CA TYR A 486 -18.32 -25.10 -12.49
C TYR A 486 -19.63 -25.69 -11.93
N GLU A 487 -20.76 -25.03 -12.17
CA GLU A 487 -22.09 -25.49 -11.74
C GLU A 487 -22.47 -26.83 -12.38
N GLN A 488 -22.18 -26.99 -13.68
CA GLN A 488 -22.41 -28.22 -14.43
C GLN A 488 -21.42 -29.35 -14.07
N ARG A 489 -20.51 -29.14 -13.10
CA ARG A 489 -19.47 -30.08 -12.65
C ARG A 489 -18.55 -30.56 -13.78
N LEU A 490 -18.40 -29.76 -14.84
CA LEU A 490 -17.54 -30.07 -15.99
C LEU A 490 -16.04 -29.83 -15.69
N LEU A 491 -15.73 -29.22 -14.55
CA LEU A 491 -14.38 -28.83 -14.15
C LEU A 491 -13.81 -29.78 -13.08
N PRO A 492 -12.86 -30.66 -13.42
CA PRO A 492 -12.16 -31.47 -12.42
C PRO A 492 -11.28 -30.59 -11.52
N LYS A 493 -11.07 -31.03 -10.26
CA LYS A 493 -10.21 -30.30 -9.31
C LYS A 493 -8.76 -30.31 -9.81
N GLY A 494 -8.11 -29.14 -9.84
CA GLY A 494 -6.72 -29.02 -10.31
C GLY A 494 -6.57 -28.82 -11.83
N CYS A 495 -7.66 -28.60 -12.56
CA CYS A 495 -7.65 -28.51 -14.01
C CYS A 495 -6.89 -27.29 -14.55
N THR A 496 -6.29 -27.45 -15.74
CA THR A 496 -5.81 -26.33 -16.56
C THR A 496 -6.84 -26.05 -17.65
N LEU A 497 -7.32 -24.81 -17.71
CA LEU A 497 -8.26 -24.34 -18.72
C LEU A 497 -7.56 -23.42 -19.70
N ARG A 498 -7.80 -23.62 -21.00
CA ARG A 498 -7.40 -22.74 -22.09
C ARG A 498 -8.62 -22.00 -22.63
N LEU A 499 -8.52 -20.69 -22.70
CA LEU A 499 -9.48 -19.80 -23.34
C LEU A 499 -9.10 -19.69 -24.83
N SER A 500 -10.00 -20.09 -25.71
CA SER A 500 -9.87 -19.96 -27.17
C SER A 500 -11.05 -19.18 -27.75
N VAL A 501 -10.84 -18.56 -28.92
CA VAL A 501 -11.90 -17.88 -29.67
C VAL A 501 -12.20 -18.73 -30.89
N ASP A 502 -13.47 -19.06 -31.11
CA ASP A 502 -13.93 -19.65 -32.37
C ASP A 502 -14.44 -18.53 -33.26
N CYS A 503 -13.73 -18.26 -34.35
CA CYS A 503 -14.28 -17.48 -35.45
C CYS A 503 -15.13 -18.45 -36.26
N GLY A 504 -16.44 -18.21 -36.36
CA GLY A 504 -17.30 -19.05 -37.20
C GLY A 504 -16.71 -19.16 -38.61
N SER A 505 -16.80 -20.35 -39.20
CA SER A 505 -16.42 -20.59 -40.59
C SER A 505 -17.13 -19.60 -41.52
N GLU A 506 -16.43 -19.10 -42.53
CA GLU A 506 -16.84 -18.01 -43.44
C GLU A 506 -18.16 -18.25 -44.23
N ASP A 507 -18.82 -19.40 -44.06
CA ASP A 507 -20.02 -19.79 -44.80
C ASP A 507 -21.37 -19.36 -44.16
N ASP A 508 -21.40 -18.94 -42.89
CA ASP A 508 -22.64 -18.55 -42.18
C ASP A 508 -22.62 -17.10 -41.67
N GLY A 509 -22.68 -16.12 -42.58
CA GLY A 509 -22.90 -14.69 -42.27
C GLY A 509 -21.89 -14.07 -41.28
N PRO A 510 -22.11 -12.82 -40.82
CA PRO A 510 -21.28 -12.24 -39.77
C PRO A 510 -21.65 -12.88 -38.43
N SER A 511 -21.11 -14.07 -38.15
CA SER A 511 -21.22 -14.70 -36.83
C SER A 511 -20.32 -13.96 -35.83
N GLU A 512 -20.89 -13.53 -34.71
CA GLU A 512 -20.11 -12.86 -33.65
C GLU A 512 -19.07 -13.85 -33.08
N PRO A 513 -17.80 -13.47 -32.94
CA PRO A 513 -16.76 -14.34 -32.40
C PRO A 513 -17.13 -14.78 -30.98
N THR A 514 -17.24 -16.09 -30.75
CA THR A 514 -17.65 -16.64 -29.46
C THR A 514 -16.45 -17.18 -28.69
N LEU A 515 -16.39 -16.86 -27.40
CA LEU A 515 -15.37 -17.36 -26.50
C LEU A 515 -15.72 -18.78 -26.05
N ARG A 516 -14.76 -19.70 -26.14
CA ARG A 516 -14.91 -21.11 -25.74
C ARG A 516 -13.85 -21.50 -24.70
N LEU A 517 -14.26 -22.41 -23.81
CA LEU A 517 -13.40 -22.99 -22.78
C LEU A 517 -12.95 -24.39 -23.20
N GLU A 518 -11.64 -24.61 -23.20
CA GLU A 518 -11.03 -25.92 -23.47
C GLU A 518 -10.30 -26.42 -22.22
N VAL A 519 -10.61 -27.64 -21.78
CA VAL A 519 -9.85 -28.32 -20.73
C VAL A 519 -8.61 -28.94 -21.33
N VAL A 520 -7.43 -28.59 -20.81
CA VAL A 520 -6.17 -29.22 -21.17
C VAL A 520 -5.92 -30.38 -20.21
N GLY A 521 -6.00 -31.62 -20.70
CA GLY A 521 -5.61 -32.81 -19.94
C GLY A 521 -4.09 -32.93 -19.76
N GLU A 522 -3.64 -33.81 -18.86
CA GLU A 522 -2.20 -34.05 -18.58
C GLU A 522 -1.42 -34.48 -19.85
N ASP A 523 -2.10 -35.08 -20.82
CA ASP A 523 -1.54 -35.52 -22.11
C ASP A 523 -1.55 -34.43 -23.21
N ARG A 524 -1.73 -33.14 -22.87
CA ARG A 524 -1.94 -32.02 -23.81
C ARG A 524 -3.17 -32.14 -24.73
N SER A 525 -4.00 -33.16 -24.57
CA SER A 525 -5.28 -33.28 -25.29
C SER A 525 -6.26 -32.21 -24.81
N THR A 526 -6.77 -31.38 -25.71
CA THR A 526 -7.81 -30.38 -25.40
C THR A 526 -9.19 -31.01 -25.53
N ARG A 527 -10.00 -30.95 -24.47
CA ARG A 527 -11.43 -31.29 -24.51
C ARG A 527 -12.23 -29.99 -24.51
N LYS A 528 -13.03 -29.78 -25.56
CA LYS A 528 -13.96 -28.64 -25.63
C LYS A 528 -15.05 -28.82 -24.58
N LEU A 529 -15.34 -27.76 -23.82
CA LEU A 529 -16.46 -27.75 -22.89
C LEU A 529 -17.70 -27.20 -23.60
N ASP A 530 -18.67 -28.07 -23.85
CA ASP A 530 -20.00 -27.66 -24.31
C ASP A 530 -20.83 -27.22 -23.10
N ILE A 531 -20.78 -25.91 -22.83
CA ILE A 531 -21.57 -25.29 -21.76
C ILE A 531 -22.99 -25.14 -22.29
N GLN A 532 -23.92 -25.96 -21.79
CA GLN A 532 -25.32 -25.79 -22.15
C GLN A 532 -25.88 -24.50 -21.52
N PRO A 533 -26.67 -23.69 -22.25
CA PRO A 533 -27.39 -22.58 -21.64
C PRO A 533 -28.35 -23.12 -20.55
N PRO A 534 -28.65 -22.32 -19.51
CA PRO A 534 -29.59 -22.75 -18.47
C PRO A 534 -30.93 -23.12 -19.11
N LEU A 535 -31.49 -24.27 -18.72
CA LEU A 535 -32.80 -24.74 -19.19
C LEU A 535 -33.86 -23.67 -18.91
N ASN A 536 -34.62 -23.27 -19.92
CA ASN A 536 -35.77 -22.39 -19.70
C ASN A 536 -36.79 -23.10 -18.81
N PRO A 537 -37.39 -22.43 -17.81
CA PRO A 537 -38.41 -23.04 -16.95
C PRO A 537 -39.66 -23.48 -17.73
N VAL A 538 -39.84 -22.99 -18.96
CA VAL A 538 -40.92 -23.39 -19.88
C VAL A 538 -40.69 -24.80 -20.45
N ASP A 539 -39.44 -25.24 -20.57
CA ASP A 539 -39.09 -26.57 -21.10
C ASP A 539 -39.10 -27.66 -20.01
N MET A 540 -39.38 -27.32 -18.75
CA MET A 540 -39.58 -28.27 -17.64
C MET A 540 -41.04 -28.75 -17.51
N ALA A 541 -41.97 -28.24 -18.33
CA ALA A 541 -43.31 -28.76 -18.37
C ALA A 541 -43.34 -30.08 -19.18
N TYR A 542 -43.58 -31.18 -18.45
CA TYR A 542 -43.91 -32.53 -18.93
C TYR A 542 -42.75 -33.46 -19.31
N THR A 543 -42.18 -34.09 -18.28
CA THR A 543 -42.01 -35.54 -18.28
C THR A 543 -42.52 -36.07 -16.94
N GLN A 544 -43.77 -36.55 -16.93
CA GLN A 544 -44.31 -37.39 -15.86
C GLN A 544 -43.83 -38.83 -16.05
#